data_AF-A0A534QQM8-F1
#
_entry.id   AF-A0A534QQM8-F1
#
_cell.length_a   1.000
_cell.length_b   1.000
_cell.length_c   1.000
_cell.angle_alpha   90.00
_cell.angle_beta   90.00
_cell.angle_gamma   90.00
#
_symmetry.space_group_name_H-M   'P 1'
#
loop_
_entity.id
_entity.type
_entity.pdbx_description
1 polymer ?
#
loop_
_entity_poly.entity_id
_entity_poly.type
_entity_poly.pdbx_seq_one_letter_code
_entity_poly.pdbx_strand_id
1 'polypeptide(L)'
;MTDPIPDLARVRAFLRPWCDADVALDCLEVSHVTVGPGGPLRALYEGTGPDGRVLRLVAQRVGADEGRRLEAEINRSHLRSHRRPGSGFVQPAIYAPELHLLFQVFPADRRLGGLAQAADGGAMALVLEAALAKRTGAARLAGVGVDAVRYKPARKCLFRYDLTWADGPAPRRPAVVYAKLARRTKFERTRDILGQLRAAAGGLVFELPEPLGTVPELGMELFSQLPGVHLFTLVADPAFPQL
;
A
#
# COMPACT_ATOMS: atom_id res chain seq x y z
N MET A 1 -6.74 -26.96 -11.56
CA MET A 1 -5.85 -26.93 -10.39
C MET A 1 -6.60 -26.28 -9.25
N THR A 2 -7.09 -27.09 -8.33
CA THR A 2 -7.93 -26.73 -7.16
C THR A 2 -7.15 -26.77 -5.84
N ASP A 3 -5.82 -26.81 -5.91
CA ASP A 3 -5.02 -26.97 -4.70
C ASP A 3 -5.19 -25.78 -3.75
N PRO A 4 -5.25 -26.04 -2.43
CA PRO A 4 -5.26 -24.99 -1.42
C PRO A 4 -4.00 -24.11 -1.54
N ILE A 5 -4.04 -22.93 -0.92
CA ILE A 5 -2.82 -22.15 -0.72
C ILE A 5 -1.83 -23.05 0.04
N PRO A 6 -0.56 -23.15 -0.39
CA PRO A 6 0.43 -23.95 0.31
C PRO A 6 0.49 -23.57 1.79
N ASP A 7 0.73 -24.55 2.64
CA ASP A 7 1.00 -24.30 4.05
C ASP A 7 2.12 -23.27 4.22
N LEU A 8 1.96 -22.42 5.23
CA LEU A 8 2.82 -21.30 5.51
C LEU A 8 4.25 -21.73 5.83
N ALA A 9 4.45 -22.91 6.43
CA ALA A 9 5.79 -23.44 6.65
C ALA A 9 6.53 -23.68 5.32
N ARG A 10 5.84 -24.22 4.31
CA ARG A 10 6.41 -24.40 2.95
C ARG A 10 6.72 -23.06 2.29
N VAL A 11 5.84 -22.06 2.46
CA VAL A 11 6.05 -20.71 1.95
C VAL A 11 7.29 -20.06 2.60
N ARG A 12 7.41 -20.14 3.93
CA ARG A 12 8.55 -19.59 4.68
C ARG A 12 9.86 -20.26 4.27
N ALA A 13 9.87 -21.58 4.17
CA ALA A 13 11.04 -22.35 3.73
C ALA A 13 11.48 -21.95 2.31
N PHE A 14 10.54 -21.78 1.38
CA PHE A 14 10.84 -21.32 0.03
C PHE A 14 11.43 -19.90 0.00
N LEU A 15 10.88 -18.97 0.79
CA LEU A 15 11.27 -17.56 0.76
C LEU A 15 12.59 -17.27 1.47
N ARG A 16 13.02 -18.13 2.40
CA ARG A 16 14.19 -17.90 3.25
C ARG A 16 15.47 -17.58 2.46
N PRO A 17 15.83 -18.26 1.37
CA PRO A 17 17.02 -17.92 0.57
C PRO A 17 16.94 -16.56 -0.15
N TRP A 18 15.76 -15.93 -0.19
CA TRP A 18 15.49 -14.70 -0.93
C TRP A 18 15.41 -13.45 -0.04
N CYS A 19 15.70 -13.58 1.24
CA CYS A 19 15.66 -12.48 2.18
C CYS A 19 16.84 -12.51 3.15
N ASP A 20 17.18 -11.33 3.64
CA ASP A 20 18.16 -11.12 4.69
C ASP A 20 17.73 -11.85 5.97
N ALA A 21 18.70 -12.20 6.82
CA ALA A 21 18.45 -13.00 8.01
C ALA A 21 17.50 -12.33 9.03
N ASP A 22 17.45 -11.00 9.02
CA ASP A 22 16.63 -10.15 9.89
C ASP A 22 15.15 -10.10 9.48
N VAL A 23 14.79 -10.57 8.28
CA VAL A 23 13.40 -10.68 7.86
C VAL A 23 12.71 -11.78 8.66
N ALA A 24 11.80 -11.40 9.55
CA ALA A 24 11.05 -12.31 10.43
C ALA A 24 9.95 -13.09 9.70
N LEU A 25 10.30 -13.98 8.77
CA LEU A 25 9.32 -14.78 8.03
C LEU A 25 8.48 -15.68 8.94
N ASP A 26 9.00 -16.06 10.12
CA ASP A 26 8.26 -16.85 11.11
C ASP A 26 7.06 -16.11 11.71
N CYS A 27 7.06 -14.78 11.62
CA CYS A 27 5.94 -13.92 12.00
C CYS A 27 5.00 -13.61 10.83
N LEU A 28 5.23 -14.18 9.63
CA LEU A 28 4.26 -14.02 8.54
C LEU A 28 2.98 -14.77 8.87
N GLU A 29 1.85 -14.12 8.61
CA GLU A 29 0.52 -14.68 8.77
C GLU A 29 -0.33 -14.41 7.53
N VAL A 30 -1.36 -15.23 7.31
CA VAL A 30 -2.31 -15.02 6.22
C VAL A 30 -3.31 -13.93 6.62
N SER A 31 -3.12 -12.72 6.12
CA SER A 31 -4.01 -11.58 6.39
C SER A 31 -5.27 -11.60 5.51
N HIS A 32 -5.13 -12.00 4.23
CA HIS A 32 -6.27 -12.02 3.31
C HIS A 32 -6.11 -13.05 2.19
N VAL A 33 -7.19 -13.76 1.86
CA VAL A 33 -7.26 -14.68 0.72
C VAL A 33 -8.31 -14.20 -0.27
N THR A 34 -7.95 -14.17 -1.56
CA THR A 34 -8.90 -13.96 -2.66
C THR A 34 -9.14 -15.29 -3.38
N VAL A 35 -10.40 -15.73 -3.39
CA VAL A 35 -10.85 -16.96 -4.04
C VAL A 35 -11.51 -16.65 -5.37
N GLY A 36 -11.13 -17.36 -6.42
CA GLY A 36 -11.79 -17.34 -7.73
C GLY A 36 -12.57 -18.65 -8.00
N PRO A 37 -13.18 -18.79 -9.18
CA PRO A 37 -14.00 -19.96 -9.52
C PRO A 37 -13.27 -21.32 -9.43
N GLY A 38 -11.93 -21.32 -9.58
CA GLY A 38 -11.08 -22.50 -9.47
C GLY A 38 -10.33 -22.65 -8.14
N GLY A 39 -10.70 -21.90 -7.10
CA GLY A 39 -10.02 -21.90 -5.79
C GLY A 39 -9.21 -20.63 -5.51
N PRO A 40 -8.35 -20.64 -4.48
CA PRO A 40 -7.56 -19.48 -4.09
C PRO A 40 -6.65 -18.98 -5.22
N LEU A 41 -6.89 -17.73 -5.63
CA LEU A 41 -6.11 -17.06 -6.67
C LEU A 41 -4.93 -16.29 -6.07
N ARG A 42 -5.09 -15.80 -4.85
CA ARG A 42 -4.11 -14.94 -4.19
C ARG A 42 -4.20 -14.99 -2.68
N ALA A 43 -3.04 -14.93 -2.02
CA ALA A 43 -2.90 -14.65 -0.59
C ALA A 43 -2.11 -13.35 -0.39
N LEU A 44 -2.50 -12.57 0.63
CA LEU A 44 -1.68 -11.53 1.23
C LEU A 44 -1.17 -12.07 2.56
N TYR A 45 0.16 -12.15 2.68
CA TYR A 45 0.83 -12.38 3.93
C TYR A 45 1.28 -11.05 4.53
N GLU A 46 1.09 -10.90 5.83
CA GLU A 46 1.59 -9.76 6.59
C GLU A 46 2.40 -10.26 7.78
N GLY A 47 3.39 -9.50 8.23
CA GLY A 47 4.18 -9.81 9.41
C GLY A 47 5.03 -8.61 9.82
N THR A 48 5.81 -8.78 10.88
CA THR A 48 6.76 -7.75 11.31
C THR A 48 7.89 -7.66 10.30
N GLY A 49 8.07 -6.48 9.73
CA GLY A 49 9.19 -6.15 8.85
C GLY A 49 10.28 -5.35 9.57
N PRO A 50 11.35 -4.99 8.85
CA PRO A 50 12.42 -4.15 9.37
C PRO A 50 11.88 -2.82 9.91
N ASP A 51 12.55 -2.28 10.92
CA ASP A 51 12.24 -0.97 11.53
C ASP A 51 10.80 -0.85 12.09
N GLY A 52 10.17 -1.97 12.44
CA GLY A 52 8.80 -2.00 12.96
C GLY A 52 7.71 -1.79 11.91
N ARG A 53 8.06 -1.70 10.62
CA ARG A 53 7.09 -1.58 9.52
C ARG A 53 6.46 -2.94 9.22
N VAL A 54 5.22 -2.94 8.73
CA VAL A 54 4.55 -4.19 8.33
C VAL A 54 5.14 -4.70 7.00
N LEU A 55 5.78 -5.87 7.04
CA LEU A 55 6.15 -6.63 5.85
C LEU A 55 4.89 -7.14 5.17
N ARG A 56 4.78 -6.96 3.85
CA ARG A 56 3.64 -7.44 3.08
C ARG A 56 4.10 -8.19 1.85
N LEU A 57 3.59 -9.40 1.68
CA LEU A 57 3.93 -10.27 0.57
C LEU A 57 2.66 -10.80 -0.10
N VAL A 58 2.57 -10.64 -1.41
CA VAL A 58 1.46 -11.19 -2.19
C VAL A 58 1.91 -12.47 -2.85
N ALA A 59 1.28 -13.61 -2.53
CA ALA A 59 1.39 -14.81 -3.34
C ALA A 59 0.23 -14.87 -4.32
N GLN A 60 0.54 -14.95 -5.62
CA GLN A 60 -0.46 -15.10 -6.67
C GLN A 60 -0.24 -16.41 -7.40
N ARG A 61 -1.31 -17.20 -7.58
CA ARG A 61 -1.27 -18.40 -8.41
C ARG A 61 -1.07 -18.02 -9.87
N VAL A 62 -0.07 -18.62 -10.51
CA VAL A 62 0.26 -18.37 -11.92
C VAL A 62 1.01 -19.56 -12.52
N GLY A 63 0.73 -19.86 -13.79
CA GLY A 63 1.42 -20.92 -14.54
C GLY A 63 2.90 -20.59 -14.78
N ALA A 64 3.69 -21.60 -15.13
CA ALA A 64 5.16 -21.50 -15.18
C ALA A 64 5.68 -20.39 -16.11
N ASP A 65 5.19 -20.34 -17.34
CA ASP A 65 5.69 -19.38 -18.33
C ASP A 65 5.28 -17.95 -18.00
N GLU A 66 4.02 -17.74 -17.58
CA GLU A 66 3.57 -16.44 -17.14
C GLU A 66 4.28 -16.00 -15.84
N GLY A 67 4.51 -16.92 -14.90
CA GLY A 67 5.22 -16.67 -13.65
C GLY A 67 6.63 -16.15 -13.87
N ARG A 68 7.44 -16.86 -14.67
CA ARG A 68 8.80 -16.43 -15.06
C ARG A 68 8.79 -15.10 -15.78
N ARG A 69 7.86 -14.90 -16.72
CA ARG A 69 7.73 -13.62 -17.45
C ARG A 69 7.46 -12.46 -16.50
N LEU A 70 6.51 -12.63 -15.58
CA LEU A 70 6.10 -11.59 -14.63
C LEU A 70 7.20 -11.29 -13.61
N GLU A 71 7.90 -12.30 -13.10
CA GLU A 71 9.07 -12.12 -12.24
C GLU A 71 10.12 -11.24 -12.93
N ALA A 72 10.53 -11.59 -14.16
CA ALA A 72 11.51 -10.84 -14.91
C ALA A 72 11.06 -9.41 -15.26
N GLU A 73 9.77 -9.20 -15.52
CA GLU A 73 9.20 -7.87 -15.78
C GLU A 73 9.24 -6.96 -14.54
N ILE A 74 8.80 -7.48 -13.39
CA ILE A 74 8.75 -6.72 -12.14
C ILE A 74 10.17 -6.40 -11.66
N ASN A 75 11.09 -7.37 -11.68
CA ASN A 75 12.46 -7.17 -11.23
C ASN A 75 13.22 -6.17 -12.12
N ARG A 76 13.04 -6.21 -13.45
CA ARG A 76 13.62 -5.20 -14.37
C ARG A 76 13.09 -3.79 -14.12
N SER A 77 11.79 -3.66 -13.85
CA SER A 77 11.17 -2.36 -13.59
C SER A 77 11.73 -1.73 -12.31
N HIS A 78 12.03 -2.56 -11.32
CA HIS A 78 12.60 -2.11 -10.05
C HIS A 78 14.09 -1.74 -10.13
N LEU A 79 14.90 -2.48 -10.88
CA LEU A 79 16.32 -2.12 -11.10
C LEU A 79 16.48 -0.70 -11.66
N ARG A 80 15.58 -0.29 -12.57
CA ARG A 80 15.57 1.08 -13.13
C ARG A 80 15.25 2.16 -12.10
N SER A 81 14.58 1.81 -11.00
CA SER A 81 14.26 2.74 -9.92
C SER A 81 15.42 3.00 -8.94
N HIS A 82 16.59 2.36 -9.13
CA HIS A 82 17.83 2.53 -8.35
C HIS A 82 17.67 2.48 -6.82
N ARG A 83 16.64 1.78 -6.33
CA ARG A 83 16.34 1.67 -4.91
C ARG A 83 16.39 0.22 -4.48
N ARG A 84 17.15 -0.06 -3.40
CA ARG A 84 17.05 -1.34 -2.71
C ARG A 84 15.66 -1.46 -2.08
N PRO A 85 15.02 -2.63 -2.12
CA PRO A 85 13.84 -2.88 -1.31
C PRO A 85 14.22 -2.68 0.16
N GLY A 86 13.59 -1.72 0.84
CA GLY A 86 13.68 -1.61 2.31
C GLY A 86 12.97 -2.75 3.06
N SER A 87 12.60 -3.82 2.34
CA SER A 87 11.86 -4.98 2.84
C SER A 87 12.78 -6.13 3.28
N GLY A 88 14.09 -6.04 3.04
CA GLY A 88 15.05 -7.12 3.30
C GLY A 88 14.98 -8.28 2.30
N PHE A 89 14.23 -8.16 1.21
CA PHE A 89 14.23 -9.14 0.13
C PHE A 89 15.24 -8.78 -0.95
N VAL A 90 15.92 -9.78 -1.51
CA VAL A 90 16.93 -9.59 -2.55
C VAL A 90 16.34 -9.07 -3.87
N GLN A 91 15.05 -9.34 -4.10
CA GLN A 91 14.32 -8.88 -5.28
C GLN A 91 12.81 -8.73 -4.98
N PRO A 92 12.10 -7.86 -5.72
CA PRO A 92 10.71 -7.54 -5.45
C PRO A 92 9.71 -8.61 -5.92
N ALA A 93 10.09 -9.47 -6.86
CA ALA A 93 9.27 -10.58 -7.31
C ALA A 93 10.07 -11.87 -7.39
N ILE A 94 9.47 -12.97 -6.92
CA ILE A 94 10.09 -14.30 -6.88
C ILE A 94 9.06 -15.31 -7.37
N TYR A 95 9.35 -16.05 -8.44
CA TYR A 95 8.50 -17.14 -8.88
C TYR A 95 8.94 -18.46 -8.25
N ALA A 96 7.97 -19.21 -7.70
CA ALA A 96 8.14 -20.54 -7.14
C ALA A 96 7.46 -21.58 -8.05
N PRO A 97 8.18 -22.20 -8.99
CA PRO A 97 7.61 -23.17 -9.92
C PRO A 97 6.90 -24.33 -9.22
N GLU A 98 7.49 -24.87 -8.16
CA GLU A 98 7.00 -26.00 -7.37
C GLU A 98 5.75 -25.67 -6.54
N LEU A 99 5.48 -24.38 -6.31
CA LEU A 99 4.26 -23.91 -5.66
C LEU A 99 3.24 -23.34 -6.66
N HIS A 100 3.64 -23.13 -7.92
CA HIS A 100 2.92 -22.35 -8.92
C HIS A 100 2.49 -20.97 -8.40
N LEU A 101 3.38 -20.31 -7.65
CA LEU A 101 3.13 -19.01 -7.02
C LEU A 101 4.16 -17.98 -7.48
N LEU A 102 3.68 -16.80 -7.83
CA LEU A 102 4.50 -15.59 -7.92
C LEU A 102 4.33 -14.79 -6.62
N PHE A 103 5.43 -14.63 -5.91
CA PHE A 103 5.54 -13.76 -4.76
C PHE A 103 5.90 -12.35 -5.22
N GLN A 104 5.22 -11.35 -4.66
CA GLN A 104 5.44 -9.93 -4.90
C GLN A 104 5.57 -9.22 -3.56
N VAL A 105 6.75 -8.67 -3.30
CA VAL A 105 7.08 -7.95 -2.06
C VAL A 105 6.57 -6.52 -2.19
N PHE A 106 5.72 -6.08 -1.26
CA PHE A 106 5.24 -4.69 -1.25
C PHE A 106 6.44 -3.72 -1.21
N PRO A 107 6.44 -2.63 -2.00
CA PRO A 107 5.35 -2.09 -2.81
C PRO A 107 5.31 -2.54 -4.29
N ALA A 108 5.92 -3.67 -4.65
CA ALA A 108 5.97 -4.14 -6.04
C ALA A 108 4.66 -4.79 -6.49
N ASP A 109 3.68 -3.97 -6.89
CA ASP A 109 2.42 -4.40 -7.47
C ASP A 109 2.20 -3.77 -8.84
N ARG A 110 2.42 -4.55 -9.90
CA ARG A 110 2.30 -4.05 -11.29
C ARG A 110 0.90 -3.56 -11.64
N ARG A 111 -0.14 -3.99 -10.92
CA ARG A 111 -1.52 -3.56 -11.18
C ARG A 111 -1.81 -2.21 -10.52
N LEU A 112 -0.91 -1.70 -9.68
CA LEU A 112 -0.94 -0.40 -9.03
C LEU A 112 0.35 0.36 -9.38
N GLY A 113 0.46 0.83 -10.63
CA GLY A 113 1.73 1.37 -11.17
C GLY A 113 2.38 2.51 -10.37
N GLY A 114 1.60 3.32 -9.64
CA GLY A 114 2.13 4.37 -8.77
C GLY A 114 2.52 3.94 -7.35
N LEU A 115 2.39 2.64 -7.01
CA LEU A 115 2.48 2.18 -5.62
C LEU A 115 3.88 2.34 -5.02
N ALA A 116 4.93 2.00 -5.77
CA ALA A 116 6.31 2.14 -5.30
C ALA A 116 6.69 3.61 -5.05
N GLN A 117 6.23 4.53 -5.90
CA GLN A 117 6.43 5.96 -5.70
C GLN A 117 5.63 6.45 -4.48
N ALA A 118 4.36 6.05 -4.35
CA ALA A 118 3.50 6.43 -3.23
C ALA A 118 4.01 5.93 -1.87
N ALA A 119 4.72 4.80 -1.84
CA ALA A 119 5.32 4.25 -0.63
C ALA A 119 6.63 4.94 -0.22
N ASP A 120 7.09 5.96 -0.96
CA ASP A 120 8.36 6.63 -0.71
C ASP A 120 8.20 8.13 -0.44
N GLY A 121 8.56 8.53 0.77
CA GLY A 121 8.38 9.92 1.23
C GLY A 121 9.18 10.93 0.41
N GLY A 122 10.42 10.60 0.04
CA GLY A 122 11.26 11.48 -0.77
C GLY A 122 10.69 11.71 -2.16
N ALA A 123 10.18 10.66 -2.80
CA ALA A 123 9.54 10.75 -4.12
C ALA A 123 8.16 11.41 -4.07
N MET A 124 7.47 11.35 -2.93
CA MET A 124 6.18 11.99 -2.72
C MET A 124 6.27 13.46 -2.28
N ALA A 125 7.40 13.96 -1.79
CA ALA A 125 7.53 15.33 -1.30
C ALA A 125 7.06 16.38 -2.33
N LEU A 126 7.68 16.40 -3.53
CA LEU A 126 7.31 17.35 -4.59
C LEU A 126 5.88 17.11 -5.12
N VAL A 127 5.42 15.85 -5.13
CA VAL A 127 4.07 15.50 -5.56
C VAL A 127 3.03 16.10 -4.61
N LEU A 128 3.26 15.99 -3.31
CA LEU A 128 2.37 16.52 -2.26
C LEU A 128 2.41 18.04 -2.21
N GLU A 129 3.59 18.66 -2.34
CA GLU A 129 3.71 20.12 -2.46
C GLU A 129 2.87 20.66 -3.63
N ALA A 130 3.00 20.06 -4.81
CA ALA A 130 2.25 20.46 -6.00
C ALA A 130 0.74 20.25 -5.83
N ALA A 131 0.33 19.09 -5.33
CA ALA A 131 -1.07 18.76 -5.14
C ALA A 131 -1.76 19.66 -4.09
N LEU A 132 -1.01 20.14 -3.09
CA LEU A 132 -1.52 20.97 -1.99
C LEU A 132 -1.26 22.47 -2.20
N ALA A 133 -0.58 22.88 -3.28
CA ALA A 133 -0.09 24.24 -3.47
C ALA A 133 -1.15 25.33 -3.30
N LYS A 134 -2.37 25.11 -3.83
CA LYS A 134 -3.49 26.05 -3.71
C LYS A 134 -3.91 26.29 -2.26
N ARG A 135 -3.81 25.27 -1.40
CA ARG A 135 -4.16 25.36 0.02
C ARG A 135 -3.04 26.03 0.81
N THR A 136 -1.80 25.61 0.56
CA THR A 136 -0.64 25.92 1.41
C THR A 136 0.09 27.19 0.98
N GLY A 137 -0.26 27.78 -0.16
CA GLY A 137 0.48 28.89 -0.75
C GLY A 137 1.83 28.46 -1.32
N ALA A 138 1.90 27.25 -1.90
CA ALA A 138 3.12 26.64 -2.42
C ALA A 138 4.25 26.49 -1.37
N ALA A 139 3.88 26.22 -0.12
CA ALA A 139 4.84 25.94 0.95
C ALA A 139 5.65 24.67 0.64
N ARG A 140 6.86 24.59 1.20
CA ARG A 140 7.78 23.46 1.03
C ARG A 140 7.72 22.48 2.20
N LEU A 141 7.91 21.20 1.90
CA LEU A 141 8.04 20.12 2.87
C LEU A 141 9.51 19.93 3.25
N ALA A 142 9.79 19.84 4.54
CA ALA A 142 11.07 19.40 5.09
C ALA A 142 11.14 17.87 5.24
N GLY A 143 10.00 17.18 5.32
CA GLY A 143 9.96 15.73 5.48
C GLY A 143 8.58 15.14 5.23
N VAL A 144 8.57 13.87 4.80
CA VAL A 144 7.36 13.08 4.54
C VAL A 144 7.54 11.69 5.15
N GLY A 145 6.84 11.44 6.25
CA GLY A 145 6.61 10.08 6.76
C GLY A 145 5.55 9.38 5.91
N VAL A 146 5.69 8.08 5.69
CA VAL A 146 4.75 7.30 4.87
C VAL A 146 4.38 6.01 5.57
N ASP A 147 3.09 5.81 5.78
CA ASP A 147 2.51 4.57 6.28
C ASP A 147 1.47 4.01 5.31
N ALA A 148 1.66 2.75 4.90
CA ALA A 148 0.64 2.00 4.20
C ALA A 148 -0.38 1.47 5.21
N VAL A 149 -1.47 2.22 5.39
CA VAL A 149 -2.55 1.93 6.36
C VAL A 149 -3.35 0.71 5.93
N ARG A 150 -3.66 0.58 4.63
CA ARG A 150 -4.41 -0.56 4.12
C ARG A 150 -4.06 -0.88 2.69
N TYR A 151 -3.53 -2.08 2.48
CA TYR A 151 -3.21 -2.58 1.16
C TYR A 151 -4.21 -3.68 0.74
N LYS A 152 -4.82 -3.52 -0.45
CA LYS A 152 -5.61 -4.57 -1.11
C LYS A 152 -4.93 -4.92 -2.43
N PRO A 153 -4.21 -6.06 -2.49
CA PRO A 153 -3.40 -6.43 -3.65
C PRO A 153 -4.14 -6.29 -4.97
N ALA A 154 -3.45 -5.68 -5.94
CA ALA A 154 -3.91 -5.30 -7.25
C ALA A 154 -5.19 -4.47 -7.28
N ARG A 155 -5.67 -3.89 -6.18
CA ARG A 155 -6.95 -3.15 -6.16
C ARG A 155 -6.77 -1.70 -5.75
N LYS A 156 -6.21 -1.49 -4.57
CA LYS A 156 -5.98 -0.16 -3.99
C LYS A 156 -5.02 -0.23 -2.79
N CYS A 157 -4.42 0.91 -2.48
CA CYS A 157 -3.69 1.14 -1.24
C CYS A 157 -4.15 2.46 -0.61
N LEU A 158 -4.33 2.47 0.71
CA LEU A 158 -4.54 3.66 1.51
C LEU A 158 -3.23 3.98 2.22
N PHE A 159 -2.72 5.18 1.99
CA PHE A 159 -1.56 5.75 2.65
C PHE A 159 -1.97 6.82 3.64
N ARG A 160 -1.18 6.93 4.71
CA ARG A 160 -1.09 8.10 5.59
C ARG A 160 0.27 8.74 5.34
N TYR A 161 0.26 10.05 5.13
CA TYR A 161 1.46 10.85 5.05
C TYR A 161 1.50 11.80 6.25
N ASP A 162 2.57 11.71 7.04
CA ASP A 162 2.88 12.66 8.09
C ASP A 162 3.85 13.70 7.52
N LEU A 163 3.41 14.96 7.49
CA LEU A 163 4.06 16.06 6.76
C LEU A 163 4.75 17.01 7.73
N THR A 164 6.03 17.24 7.50
CA THR A 164 6.79 18.30 8.18
C THR A 164 7.03 19.43 7.20
N TRP A 165 6.55 20.63 7.52
CA TRP A 165 6.68 21.82 6.67
C TRP A 165 7.93 22.62 7.04
N ALA A 166 8.66 23.15 6.05
CA ALA A 166 9.91 23.86 6.27
C ALA A 166 9.74 25.13 7.14
N ASP A 167 8.67 25.89 6.89
CA ASP A 167 8.34 27.11 7.65
C ASP A 167 7.47 26.82 8.89
N GLY A 168 7.43 25.57 9.35
CA GLY A 168 6.64 25.15 10.50
C GLY A 168 5.12 25.03 10.26
N PRO A 169 4.37 24.64 11.30
CA PRO A 169 2.94 24.40 11.21
C PRO A 169 2.14 25.69 10.98
N ALA A 170 1.05 25.58 10.23
CA ALA A 170 0.09 26.66 10.04
C ALA A 170 -1.31 26.07 9.78
N PRO A 171 -2.42 26.80 10.01
CA PRO A 171 -3.77 26.27 9.83
C PRO A 171 -4.05 25.68 8.42
N ARG A 172 -3.40 26.22 7.39
CA ARG A 172 -3.53 25.74 6.00
C ARG A 172 -2.53 24.65 5.61
N ARG A 173 -1.60 24.30 6.50
CA ARG A 173 -0.54 23.31 6.30
C ARG A 173 -0.86 22.05 7.09
N PRO A 174 -1.53 21.05 6.49
CA PRO A 174 -1.93 19.86 7.21
C PRO A 174 -0.69 19.09 7.69
N ALA A 175 -0.69 18.65 8.95
CA ALA A 175 0.32 17.73 9.47
C ALA A 175 0.11 16.30 8.95
N VAL A 176 -1.12 15.93 8.60
CA VAL A 176 -1.47 14.59 8.11
C VAL A 176 -2.33 14.69 6.85
N VAL A 177 -1.99 13.89 5.84
CA VAL A 177 -2.78 13.72 4.62
C VAL A 177 -2.98 12.23 4.36
N TYR A 178 -4.22 11.82 4.10
CA TYR A 178 -4.51 10.48 3.61
C TYR A 178 -4.57 10.46 2.10
N ALA A 179 -4.14 9.35 1.52
CA ALA A 179 -4.17 9.16 0.09
C ALA A 179 -4.64 7.78 -0.31
N LYS A 180 -5.65 7.73 -1.18
CA LYS A 180 -6.16 6.48 -1.75
C LYS A 180 -5.63 6.34 -3.17
N LEU A 181 -4.67 5.44 -3.34
CA LEU A 181 -4.18 4.99 -4.64
C LEU A 181 -5.05 3.82 -5.13
N ALA A 182 -5.50 3.88 -6.38
CA ALA A 182 -6.27 2.81 -7.01
C ALA A 182 -5.80 2.55 -8.45
N ARG A 183 -6.27 1.46 -9.04
CA ARG A 183 -6.13 1.26 -10.50
C ARG A 183 -6.67 2.49 -11.24
N ARG A 184 -6.02 2.87 -12.33
CA ARG A 184 -6.39 4.04 -13.15
C ARG A 184 -7.88 4.10 -13.48
N THR A 185 -8.44 3.03 -14.02
CA THR A 185 -9.87 2.94 -14.37
C THR A 185 -10.81 3.10 -13.17
N LYS A 186 -10.38 2.65 -11.98
CA LYS A 186 -11.16 2.84 -10.75
C LYS A 186 -11.03 4.26 -10.25
N PHE A 187 -9.82 4.82 -10.25
CA PHE A 187 -9.55 6.20 -9.88
C PHE A 187 -10.40 7.16 -10.72
N GLU A 188 -10.34 7.06 -12.05
CA GLU A 188 -11.10 7.92 -12.97
C GLU A 188 -12.61 7.89 -12.67
N ARG A 189 -13.15 6.71 -12.38
CA ARG A 189 -14.57 6.55 -12.03
C ARG A 189 -14.94 7.16 -10.68
N THR A 190 -14.01 7.24 -9.73
CA THR A 190 -14.34 7.58 -8.34
C THR A 190 -13.74 8.87 -7.80
N ARG A 191 -12.85 9.54 -8.55
CA ARG A 191 -12.06 10.67 -8.06
C ARG A 191 -12.89 11.87 -7.59
N ASP A 192 -14.11 12.04 -8.13
CA ASP A 192 -14.98 13.17 -7.82
C ASP A 192 -16.06 12.81 -6.78
N ILE A 193 -16.19 11.53 -6.40
CA ILE A 193 -17.27 11.04 -5.54
C ILE A 193 -17.21 11.68 -4.15
N LEU A 194 -16.03 11.80 -3.53
CA LEU A 194 -15.92 12.39 -2.19
C LEU A 194 -16.34 13.87 -2.20
N GLY A 195 -15.92 14.62 -3.22
CA GLY A 195 -16.32 16.01 -3.39
C GLY A 195 -17.83 16.16 -3.56
N GLN A 196 -18.44 15.30 -4.39
CA GLN A 196 -19.89 15.26 -4.58
C GLN A 196 -20.64 14.90 -3.29
N LEU A 197 -20.19 13.87 -2.57
CA LEU A 197 -20.78 13.48 -1.30
C LEU A 197 -20.70 14.60 -0.26
N ARG A 198 -19.56 15.29 -0.17
CA ARG A 198 -19.37 16.40 0.78
C ARG A 198 -20.25 17.60 0.42
N ALA A 199 -20.42 17.91 -0.86
CA ALA A 199 -21.34 18.97 -1.31
C ALA A 199 -22.81 18.63 -0.98
N ALA A 200 -23.17 17.35 -0.96
CA ALA A 200 -24.50 16.86 -0.61
C ALA A 200 -24.65 16.48 0.88
N ALA A 201 -23.63 16.71 1.72
CA ALA A 201 -23.57 16.18 3.10
C ALA A 201 -24.46 16.91 4.12
N GLY A 202 -25.30 17.85 3.68
CA GLY A 202 -26.21 18.58 4.57
C GLY A 202 -27.08 17.61 5.38
N GLY A 203 -27.00 17.69 6.71
CA GLY A 203 -27.79 16.86 7.62
C GLY A 203 -27.23 15.47 7.94
N LEU A 204 -26.01 15.12 7.50
CA LEU A 204 -25.36 13.89 7.96
C LEU A 204 -24.95 14.00 9.43
N VAL A 205 -25.15 12.90 10.17
CA VAL A 205 -24.75 12.76 11.59
C VAL A 205 -23.27 12.40 11.77
N PHE A 206 -22.50 12.32 10.68
CA PHE A 206 -21.10 11.96 10.69
C PHE A 206 -20.29 12.85 9.74
N GLU A 207 -19.01 13.02 10.07
CA GLU A 207 -18.08 13.84 9.27
C GLU A 207 -17.55 13.07 8.06
N LEU A 208 -17.40 13.80 6.95
CA LEU A 208 -16.69 13.32 5.76
C LEU A 208 -15.34 14.04 5.65
N PRO A 209 -14.27 13.34 5.22
CA PRO A 209 -12.98 13.98 5.05
C PRO A 209 -13.05 15.03 3.94
N GLU A 210 -12.26 16.09 4.09
CA GLU A 210 -12.12 17.11 3.06
C GLU A 210 -11.34 16.54 1.86
N PRO A 211 -11.83 16.66 0.62
CA PRO A 211 -11.02 16.38 -0.55
C PRO A 211 -9.93 17.46 -0.67
N LEU A 212 -8.67 17.04 -0.67
CA LEU A 212 -7.52 17.94 -0.74
C LEU A 212 -6.95 18.08 -2.15
N GLY A 213 -7.22 17.11 -3.02
CA GLY A 213 -6.77 17.12 -4.41
C GLY A 213 -6.66 15.73 -5.00
N THR A 214 -6.16 15.65 -6.23
CA THR A 214 -5.86 14.38 -6.90
C THR A 214 -4.47 14.44 -7.51
N VAL A 215 -3.85 13.27 -7.66
CA VAL A 215 -2.61 13.06 -8.41
C VAL A 215 -2.93 12.05 -9.51
N PRO A 216 -3.42 12.51 -10.68
CA PRO A 216 -3.88 11.62 -11.74
C PRO A 216 -2.81 10.64 -12.20
N GLU A 217 -1.55 11.07 -12.27
CA GLU A 217 -0.39 10.29 -12.70
C GLU A 217 -0.26 9.00 -11.88
N LEU A 218 -0.55 9.07 -10.58
CA LEU A 218 -0.52 7.94 -9.65
C LEU A 218 -1.87 7.24 -9.49
N GLY A 219 -2.95 7.76 -10.07
CA GLY A 219 -4.31 7.27 -9.83
C GLY A 219 -4.73 7.44 -8.37
N MET A 220 -4.42 8.61 -7.80
CA MET A 220 -4.48 8.86 -6.36
C MET A 220 -5.40 10.05 -6.03
N GLU A 221 -6.17 9.91 -4.96
CA GLU A 221 -7.02 10.95 -4.36
C GLU A 221 -6.48 11.28 -2.96
N LEU A 222 -6.35 12.57 -2.64
CA LEU A 222 -5.87 13.08 -1.36
C LEU A 222 -7.03 13.63 -0.55
N PHE A 223 -7.03 13.36 0.75
CA PHE A 223 -8.07 13.84 1.65
C PHE A 223 -7.57 14.05 3.08
N SER A 224 -8.29 14.88 3.84
CA SER A 224 -7.90 15.24 5.21
C SER A 224 -7.98 14.05 6.15
N GLN A 225 -7.21 14.14 7.24
CA GLN A 225 -7.47 13.35 8.43
C GLN A 225 -8.84 13.72 9.01
N LEU A 226 -9.52 12.72 9.58
CA LEU A 226 -10.61 12.92 10.52
C LEU A 226 -10.14 12.48 11.91
N PRO A 227 -10.62 13.13 12.99
CA PRO A 227 -10.39 12.65 14.35
C PRO A 227 -10.90 11.21 14.51
N GLY A 228 -10.13 10.40 15.23
CA GLY A 228 -10.54 9.05 15.60
C GLY A 228 -9.43 8.01 15.52
N VAL A 229 -9.77 6.80 15.94
CA VAL A 229 -8.89 5.62 15.90
C VAL A 229 -9.35 4.70 14.77
N HIS A 230 -8.41 4.10 14.07
CA HIS A 230 -8.74 3.17 13.00
C HIS A 230 -9.40 1.92 13.58
N LEU A 231 -10.61 1.56 13.14
CA LEU A 231 -11.38 0.45 13.71
C LEU A 231 -10.56 -0.85 13.86
N PHE A 232 -9.71 -1.17 12.88
CA PHE A 232 -8.93 -2.41 12.92
C PHE A 232 -7.75 -2.39 13.89
N THR A 233 -7.38 -1.22 14.44
CA THR A 233 -6.44 -1.17 15.59
C THR A 233 -7.16 -1.45 16.90
N LEU A 234 -8.47 -1.14 16.99
CA LEU A 234 -9.27 -1.44 18.18
C LEU A 234 -9.47 -2.95 18.37
N VAL A 235 -9.58 -3.72 17.28
CA VAL A 235 -9.76 -5.18 17.37
C VAL A 235 -8.52 -5.88 17.98
N ALA A 236 -7.35 -5.24 17.92
CA ALA A 236 -6.13 -5.73 18.56
C ALA A 236 -5.99 -5.25 20.02
N ASP A 237 -6.87 -4.34 20.48
CA ASP A 237 -6.87 -3.83 21.84
C ASP A 237 -7.66 -4.77 22.75
N PRO A 238 -7.06 -5.29 23.84
CA PRO A 238 -7.75 -6.19 24.76
C PRO A 238 -8.96 -5.56 25.46
N ALA A 239 -9.08 -4.23 25.47
CA ALA A 239 -10.22 -3.52 26.02
C ALA A 239 -11.42 -3.39 25.05
N PHE A 240 -11.26 -3.74 23.77
CA PHE A 240 -12.37 -3.72 22.81
C PHE A 240 -13.36 -4.89 23.08
N PRO A 241 -14.70 -4.67 23.06
CA PRO A 241 -15.43 -3.48 22.58
C PRO A 241 -15.84 -2.47 23.66
N GLN A 242 -15.24 -2.50 24.86
CA GLN A 242 -15.62 -1.63 25.98
C GLN A 242 -15.04 -0.20 25.89
N LEU A 243 -14.27 0.09 24.83
CA LEU A 243 -13.66 1.40 24.53
C LEU A 243 -14.68 2.46 24.09
#